data_AF-A0ABD5T8X7-F1
#
_entry.id   AF-A0ABD5T8X7-F1
#
_cell.length_a   1.000
_cell.length_b   1.000
_cell.length_c   1.000
_cell.angle_alpha   90.00
_cell.angle_beta   90.00
_cell.angle_gamma   90.00
#
_symmetry.space_group_name_H-M   'P 1'
#
loop_
_entity.id
_entity.type
_entity.pdbx_description
1 polymer ?
#
loop_
_entity_poly.entity_id
_entity_poly.type
_entity_poly.pdbx_seq_one_letter_code
_entity_poly.pdbx_strand_id
1 'polypeptide(L)'
;VVATEDDARDALAILTARQLNPDVRIVAAATQRENVNKLRRAGADQVISPTTLGGHILIDCAFGADSEDATTDLLGDAIDDREERDGQSS
;
A
#
# COMPACT_ATOMS: atom_id res chain seq x y z
N VAL A 1 -4.27 7.49 -9.23
CA VAL A 1 -3.07 6.97 -8.54
C VAL A 1 -2.25 8.18 -8.12
N VAL A 2 -1.85 8.25 -6.86
CA VAL A 2 -0.99 9.32 -6.34
C VAL A 2 0.35 8.68 -5.96
N ALA A 3 1.43 9.18 -6.54
CA ALA A 3 2.77 8.65 -6.34
C ALA A 3 3.78 9.76 -6.67
N THR A 4 4.27 10.46 -5.65
CA THR A 4 5.38 11.40 -5.76
C THR A 4 6.52 10.97 -4.85
N GLU A 5 7.70 11.59 -5.01
CA GLU A 5 8.83 11.34 -4.12
C GLU A 5 8.62 11.92 -2.70
N ASP A 6 7.50 12.60 -2.46
CA ASP A 6 7.17 13.27 -1.20
C ASP A 6 5.81 12.77 -0.68
N ASP A 7 5.85 11.76 0.18
CA ASP A 7 4.66 11.15 0.78
C ASP A 7 3.78 12.18 1.53
N ALA A 8 4.32 13.33 1.96
CA ALA A 8 3.52 14.39 2.59
C ALA A 8 2.63 15.11 1.56
N ARG A 9 3.13 15.33 0.33
CA ARG A 9 2.31 15.85 -0.77
C ARG A 9 1.26 14.84 -1.20
N ASP A 10 1.63 13.57 -1.23
CA ASP A 10 0.68 12.50 -1.58
C ASP A 10 -0.45 12.44 -0.55
N ALA A 11 -0.15 12.55 0.74
CA ALA A 11 -1.17 12.64 1.78
C ALA A 11 -2.15 13.81 1.58
N LEU A 12 -1.65 14.99 1.21
CA LEU A 12 -2.49 16.16 0.92
C LEU A 12 -3.37 15.94 -0.32
N ALA A 13 -2.82 15.35 -1.37
CA ALA A 13 -3.58 15.02 -2.58
C ALA A 13 -4.67 13.99 -2.30
N ILE A 14 -4.38 12.96 -1.50
CA ILE A 14 -5.34 11.94 -1.06
C ILE A 14 -6.47 12.58 -0.24
N LEU A 15 -6.13 13.40 0.75
CA LEU A 15 -7.13 14.12 1.58
C LEU A 15 -8.04 14.97 0.70
N THR A 16 -7.46 15.73 -0.22
CA THR A 16 -8.21 16.60 -1.14
C THR A 16 -9.14 15.78 -2.05
N ALA A 17 -8.63 14.69 -2.64
CA ALA A 17 -9.43 13.83 -3.51
C ALA A 17 -10.59 13.18 -2.75
N ARG A 18 -10.35 12.68 -1.54
CA ARG A 18 -11.40 12.09 -0.68
C ARG A 18 -12.44 13.12 -0.27
N GLN A 19 -12.04 14.36 -0.01
CA GLN A 19 -12.97 15.42 0.38
C GLN A 19 -13.83 15.91 -0.79
N LEU A 20 -13.32 15.86 -2.01
CA LEU A 20 -14.07 16.18 -3.23
C LEU A 20 -15.03 15.06 -3.65
N ASN A 21 -14.62 13.81 -3.49
CA ASN A 21 -15.45 12.65 -3.79
C ASN A 21 -15.20 11.56 -2.73
N PRO A 22 -16.12 11.38 -1.76
CA PRO A 22 -15.95 10.39 -0.70
C PRO A 22 -15.99 8.95 -1.19
N ASP A 23 -16.48 8.68 -2.42
CA ASP A 23 -16.61 7.33 -2.98
C ASP A 23 -15.50 6.98 -3.98
N VAL A 24 -14.59 7.92 -4.26
CA VAL A 24 -13.51 7.66 -5.22
C VAL A 24 -12.53 6.62 -4.67
N ARG A 25 -12.15 5.65 -5.49
CA ARG A 25 -11.10 4.69 -5.14
C ARG A 25 -9.72 5.34 -5.28
N ILE A 26 -8.97 5.39 -4.20
CA ILE A 26 -7.63 6.00 -4.14
C ILE A 26 -6.59 4.91 -3.89
N VAL A 27 -5.67 4.75 -4.84
CA VAL A 27 -4.48 3.91 -4.71
C VAL A 27 -3.26 4.82 -4.65
N ALA A 28 -2.45 4.66 -3.61
CA ALA A 28 -1.23 5.41 -3.39
C ALA A 28 0.00 4.49 -3.38
N ALA A 29 1.16 5.01 -3.76
CA ALA A 29 2.43 4.33 -3.58
C ALA A 29 3.25 5.05 -2.52
N ALA A 30 3.63 4.34 -1.45
CA ALA A 30 4.50 4.88 -0.42
C ALA A 30 5.96 4.79 -0.87
N THR A 31 6.65 5.93 -0.87
CA THR A 31 8.10 5.97 -1.11
C THR A 31 8.85 5.40 0.10
N GLN A 32 8.39 5.73 1.31
CA GLN A 32 8.96 5.26 2.57
C GLN A 32 7.98 4.35 3.33
N ARG A 33 8.47 3.22 3.86
CA ARG A 33 7.64 2.20 4.51
C ARG A 33 6.89 2.75 5.73
N GLU A 34 7.50 3.65 6.49
CA GLU A 34 6.88 4.30 7.64
C GLU A 34 5.67 5.18 7.30
N ASN A 35 5.55 5.60 6.03
CA ASN A 35 4.50 6.51 5.58
C ASN A 35 3.25 5.76 5.09
N VAL A 36 3.30 4.43 4.95
CA VAL A 36 2.14 3.60 4.56
C VAL A 36 0.92 3.90 5.43
N ASN A 37 1.10 3.88 6.76
CA ASN A 37 0.02 4.15 7.72
C ASN A 37 -0.49 5.60 7.62
N LYS A 38 0.37 6.55 7.26
CA LYS A 38 -0.01 7.96 7.10
C LYS A 38 -0.89 8.13 5.85
N LEU A 39 -0.53 7.50 4.74
CA LEU A 39 -1.30 7.53 3.49
C LEU A 39 -2.65 6.81 3.64
N ARG A 40 -2.70 5.67 4.37
CA ARG A 40 -3.98 5.04 4.74
C ARG A 40 -4.86 5.98 5.57
N ARG A 41 -4.31 6.61 6.61
CA ARG A 41 -5.04 7.60 7.44
C ARG A 41 -5.49 8.83 6.67
N ALA A 42 -4.76 9.23 5.62
CA ALA A 42 -5.17 10.30 4.72
C ALA A 42 -6.41 9.95 3.88
N GLY A 43 -6.75 8.67 3.75
CA GLY A 43 -7.94 8.20 3.02
C GLY A 43 -7.64 7.35 1.79
N ALA A 44 -6.41 6.84 1.63
CA ALA A 44 -6.10 5.88 0.58
C ALA A 44 -6.73 4.52 0.87
N ASP A 45 -7.41 3.95 -0.13
CA ASP A 45 -8.06 2.64 -0.02
C ASP A 45 -7.07 1.48 -0.11
N GLN A 46 -5.96 1.71 -0.82
CA GLN A 46 -4.83 0.79 -0.91
C GLN A 46 -3.54 1.60 -0.99
N VAL A 47 -2.50 1.11 -0.32
CA VAL A 47 -1.17 1.70 -0.34
C VAL A 47 -0.18 0.60 -0.68
N ILE A 48 0.57 0.77 -1.77
CA ILE A 48 1.63 -0.15 -2.18
C ILE A 48 2.99 0.44 -1.78
N SER A 49 3.96 -0.39 -1.43
CA SER A 49 5.36 0.03 -1.18
C SER A 49 6.27 -0.58 -2.25
N PRO A 50 6.59 0.15 -3.34
CA PRO A 50 7.45 -0.36 -4.41
C PRO A 50 8.82 -0.81 -3.91
N THR A 51 9.39 -0.10 -2.93
CA THR A 51 10.68 -0.44 -2.33
C THR A 51 10.65 -1.77 -1.58
N THR A 52 9.58 -2.05 -0.83
CA THR A 52 9.41 -3.32 -0.12
C THR A 52 9.17 -4.48 -1.10
N LEU A 53 8.35 -4.24 -2.12
CA LEU A 53 8.06 -5.21 -3.18
C LEU A 53 9.34 -5.57 -3.95
N GLY A 54 10.08 -4.55 -4.40
CA GLY A 54 11.35 -4.74 -5.11
C GLY A 54 12.39 -5.47 -4.27
N GLY A 55 12.49 -5.17 -2.96
CA GLY A 55 13.40 -5.85 -2.05
C GLY A 55 13.15 -7.35 -1.95
N HIS A 56 11.89 -7.78 -1.83
CA HIS A 56 11.53 -9.20 -1.81
C HIS A 56 11.84 -9.90 -3.13
N ILE A 57 11.48 -9.29 -4.27
CA ILE A 57 11.78 -9.86 -5.59
C ILE A 57 13.29 -10.09 -5.74
N LEU A 58 14.12 -9.15 -5.26
CA LEU A 58 15.58 -9.29 -5.31
C LEU A 58 16.09 -10.42 -4.40
N ILE A 59 15.49 -10.60 -3.23
CA ILE A 59 15.80 -11.71 -2.31
C ILE A 59 15.45 -13.05 -2.99
N ASP A 60 14.26 -13.19 -3.54
CA ASP A 60 13.81 -14.42 -4.19
C ASP A 60 14.72 -14.78 -5.38
N CYS A 61 15.09 -13.77 -6.17
CA CYS A 61 16.04 -13.93 -7.27
C CYS A 61 17.44 -14.33 -6.78
N ALA A 62 17.89 -13.82 -5.62
CA ALA A 62 19.18 -14.18 -5.05
C ALA A 62 19.21 -15.61 -4.47
N PHE A 63 18.07 -16.10 -3.98
CA PHE A 63 17.95 -17.43 -3.36
C PHE A 63 17.38 -18.51 -4.29
N GLY A 64 16.97 -18.16 -5.51
CA GLY A 64 16.50 -19.09 -6.53
C GLY A 64 15.14 -19.72 -6.19
N ALA A 65 14.28 -19.01 -5.44
CA ALA A 65 12.93 -19.48 -5.18
C ALA A 65 12.11 -19.46 -6.48
N ASP A 66 11.43 -20.57 -6.80
CA ASP A 66 10.57 -20.67 -7.97
C ASP A 66 9.46 -19.61 -7.90
N SER A 67 9.44 -18.74 -8.91
CA SER A 67 8.84 -17.39 -8.91
C SER A 67 7.30 -17.32 -8.87
N GLU A 68 6.61 -18.45 -8.94
CA GLU A 68 5.15 -18.50 -9.08
C GLU A 68 4.41 -18.44 -7.73
N ASP A 69 4.98 -19.02 -6.66
CA ASP A 69 4.38 -18.98 -5.32
C ASP A 69 4.72 -17.68 -4.56
N ALA A 70 5.98 -17.23 -4.64
CA ALA A 70 6.47 -16.10 -3.86
C ALA A 70 5.82 -14.74 -4.23
N THR A 71 5.46 -14.55 -5.50
CA THR A 71 4.84 -13.30 -5.95
C THR A 71 3.37 -13.17 -5.53
N THR A 72 2.66 -14.30 -5.37
CA THR A 72 1.26 -14.32 -4.90
C THR A 72 1.18 -13.97 -3.42
N ASP A 73 2.06 -14.53 -2.60
CA ASP A 73 2.17 -14.20 -1.16
C ASP A 73 2.57 -12.74 -0.96
N LEU A 74 3.49 -12.24 -1.79
CA LEU A 74 3.98 -10.87 -1.71
C LEU A 74 2.93 -9.82 -2.12
N LEU A 75 2.09 -10.15 -3.11
CA LEU A 75 0.90 -9.34 -3.38
C LEU A 75 -0.04 -9.40 -2.18
N GLY A 76 -0.35 -10.59 -1.64
CA GLY A 76 -1.18 -10.77 -0.45
C GLY A 76 -0.86 -9.81 0.69
N ASP A 77 0.39 -9.77 1.13
CA ASP A 77 0.87 -8.86 2.20
C ASP A 77 0.83 -7.36 1.82
N ALA A 78 0.91 -7.04 0.52
CA ALA A 78 0.84 -5.66 0.03
C ALA A 78 -0.60 -5.16 -0.19
N ILE A 79 -1.56 -6.07 -0.43
CA ILE A 79 -2.97 -5.75 -0.64
C ILE A 79 -3.85 -5.99 0.60
N ASP A 80 -3.41 -6.79 1.57
CA ASP A 80 -4.21 -7.14 2.74
C ASP A 80 -3.73 -6.50 4.05
N ASP A 81 -4.43 -5.43 4.44
CA ASP A 81 -4.57 -4.98 5.84
C ASP A 81 -6.09 -4.87 6.16
N ARG A 82 -6.94 -5.67 5.49
CA ARG A 82 -8.41 -5.61 5.65
C ARG A 82 -8.94 -6.80 6.47
N GLU A 83 -8.27 -7.19 7.55
CA GLU A 83 -8.84 -8.13 8.53
C GLU A 83 -8.61 -7.70 9.99
N GLU A 84 -9.14 -6.54 10.43
CA GLU A 84 -9.34 -6.30 11.88
C GLU A 84 -10.61 -5.48 12.22
N ARG A 85 -11.57 -5.29 11.31
CA ARG A 85 -12.77 -4.46 11.58
C ARG A 85 -14.12 -5.17 11.65
N ASP A 86 -14.17 -6.49 11.62
CA ASP A 86 -15.44 -7.24 11.73
C ASP A 86 -15.55 -8.10 13.01
N GLY A 87 -14.70 -7.86 14.02
CA GLY A 87 -14.61 -8.71 15.22
C GLY A 87 -15.21 -8.20 16.54
N GLN A 88 -15.66 -6.94 16.66
CA GLN A 88 -16.15 -6.43 17.94
C GLN A 88 -17.44 -5.61 17.80
N SER A 89 -18.54 -6.32 17.53
CA SER A 89 -19.89 -5.84 17.85
C SER A 89 -20.65 -6.95 18.58
N SER A 90 -20.46 -7.03 19.89
CA SER A 90 -21.41 -7.55 20.89
C SER A 90 -21.00 -7.07 22.27
#